data_AF-A0A1V5TE13-F1
#
_entry.id   AF-A0A1V5TE13-F1
#
_cell.length_a   1.000
_cell.length_b   1.000
_cell.length_c   1.000
_cell.angle_alpha   90.00
_cell.angle_beta   90.00
_cell.angle_gamma   90.00
#
_symmetry.space_group_name_H-M   'P 1'
#
loop_
_entity.id
_entity.type
_entity.pdbx_description
1 polymer ?
#
loop_
_entity_poly.entity_id
_entity_poly.type
_entity_poly.pdbx_seq_one_letter_code
_entity_poly.pdbx_strand_id
1 'polypeptide(L)'
;MIEEIINDKGECLNISFNGKLDGTDYPVKGTPLADTESYRLLSPNVIEGTAKKDGKIIFKETAVLSDSGESIKVTFFSFDKDGNKQTSIGLFERVE
;
A
#
# COMPACT_ATOMS: atom_id res chain seq x y z
N MET A 1 0.57 5.91 -10.21
CA MET A 1 1.70 5.45 -9.39
C MET A 1 2.32 4.25 -10.07
N ILE A 2 3.65 4.18 -10.10
CA ILE A 2 4.42 3.03 -10.59
C ILE A 2 5.33 2.60 -9.44
N GLU A 3 5.37 1.31 -9.14
CA GLU A 3 6.25 0.73 -8.13
C GLU A 3 7.08 -0.37 -8.76
N GLU A 4 8.36 -0.40 -8.40
CA GLU A 4 9.27 -1.48 -8.75
C GLU A 4 9.61 -2.25 -7.48
N ILE A 5 9.21 -3.52 -7.44
CA ILE A 5 9.45 -4.39 -6.29
C ILE A 5 10.25 -5.61 -6.74
N ILE A 6 11.38 -5.86 -6.09
CA ILE A 6 12.09 -7.13 -6.23
C ILE A 6 11.52 -8.10 -5.19
N ASN A 7 10.90 -9.19 -5.64
CA ASN A 7 10.34 -10.19 -4.73
C ASN A 7 11.43 -11.11 -4.12
N ASP A 8 11.03 -12.03 -3.25
CA ASP A 8 11.90 -13.01 -2.60
C ASP A 8 12.64 -13.96 -3.58
N LYS A 9 12.17 -14.03 -4.83
CA LYS A 9 12.79 -14.80 -5.92
C LYS A 9 13.73 -13.97 -6.79
N GLY A 10 13.89 -12.68 -6.51
CA GLY A 10 14.68 -11.76 -7.33
C GLY A 10 13.98 -11.27 -8.60
N GLU A 11 12.68 -11.53 -8.76
CA GLU A 11 11.91 -11.06 -9.91
C GLU A 11 11.48 -9.61 -9.70
N CYS A 12 11.65 -8.77 -10.73
CA CYS A 12 11.17 -7.40 -10.72
C CYS A 12 9.69 -7.32 -11.12
N LEU A 13 8.85 -6.93 -10.18
CA LEU A 13 7.44 -6.61 -10.39
C LEU A 13 7.32 -5.12 -10.73
N ASN A 14 6.77 -4.84 -11.91
CA ASN A 14 6.47 -3.48 -12.38
C ASN A 14 5.00 -3.20 -12.14
N ILE A 15 4.67 -2.71 -10.95
CA ILE A 15 3.29 -2.51 -10.52
C ILE A 15 2.83 -1.13 -11.00
N SER A 16 1.64 -1.05 -11.59
CA SER A 16 1.05 0.23 -11.94
C SER A 16 -0.38 0.35 -11.44
N PHE A 17 -0.66 1.51 -10.85
CA PHE A 17 -1.94 1.90 -10.31
C PHE A 17 -2.34 3.28 -10.86
N ASN A 18 -3.58 3.39 -11.33
CA ASN A 18 -4.16 4.67 -11.73
C ASN A 18 -5.57 4.79 -11.14
N GLY A 19 -5.65 5.49 -10.01
CA GLY A 19 -6.88 5.73 -9.30
C GLY A 19 -6.88 7.08 -8.59
N LYS A 20 -8.02 7.42 -7.99
CA LYS A 20 -8.22 8.64 -7.22
C LYS A 20 -8.16 8.35 -5.73
N LEU A 21 -7.98 9.39 -4.92
CA LEU A 21 -8.04 9.32 -3.45
C LEU A 21 -9.50 9.37 -2.93
N ASP A 22 -10.41 8.61 -3.55
CA ASP A 22 -11.85 8.62 -3.26
C ASP A 22 -12.34 7.35 -2.53
N GLY A 23 -11.44 6.39 -2.28
CA GLY A 23 -11.75 5.11 -1.64
C GLY A 23 -12.41 4.07 -2.55
N THR A 24 -12.50 4.33 -3.86
CA THR A 24 -12.99 3.35 -4.83
C THR A 24 -11.90 2.36 -5.19
N ASP A 25 -12.28 1.11 -5.45
CA ASP A 25 -11.36 0.08 -5.97
C ASP A 25 -11.02 0.37 -7.44
N TYR A 26 -9.74 0.48 -7.76
CA TYR A 26 -9.21 0.59 -9.12
C TYR A 26 -8.33 -0.63 -9.44
N PRO A 27 -8.30 -1.09 -10.70
CA PRO A 27 -7.50 -2.25 -11.07
C PRO A 27 -6.01 -1.95 -10.95
N VAL A 28 -5.28 -2.94 -10.42
CA VAL A 28 -3.81 -2.93 -10.36
C VAL A 28 -3.28 -3.81 -11.50
N LYS A 29 -2.13 -3.43 -12.06
CA LYS A 29 -1.45 -4.20 -13.11
C LYS A 29 -0.02 -4.53 -12.71
N GLY A 30 0.51 -5.63 -13.22
CA GLY A 30 1.92 -5.99 -13.08
C GLY A 30 2.29 -6.75 -11.80
N THR A 31 1.28 -7.21 -11.04
CA THR A 31 1.47 -8.10 -9.88
C THR A 31 0.39 -9.18 -9.86
N PRO A 32 0.70 -10.42 -9.44
CA PRO A 32 -0.31 -11.43 -9.17
C PRO A 32 -0.98 -11.25 -7.79
N LEU A 33 -0.38 -10.43 -6.91
CA LEU A 33 -0.73 -10.36 -5.48
C LEU A 33 -2.07 -9.68 -5.23
N ALA A 34 -2.42 -8.64 -5.99
CA ALA A 34 -3.66 -7.88 -5.85
C ALA A 34 -4.33 -7.68 -7.21
N ASP A 35 -5.66 -7.69 -7.23
CA ASP A 35 -6.47 -7.35 -8.41
C ASP A 35 -6.86 -5.87 -8.41
N THR A 36 -7.10 -5.31 -7.21
CA THR A 36 -7.49 -3.91 -7.05
C THR A 36 -6.83 -3.27 -5.84
N GLU A 37 -6.66 -1.96 -5.93
CA GLU A 37 -6.26 -1.08 -4.83
C GLU A 37 -7.24 0.09 -4.71
N SER A 38 -7.40 0.59 -3.50
CA SER A 38 -8.17 1.80 -3.21
C SER A 38 -7.38 2.68 -2.27
N TYR A 39 -7.38 3.98 -2.52
CA TYR A 39 -6.78 4.97 -1.65
C TYR A 39 -7.80 6.05 -1.28
N ARG A 40 -7.73 6.55 -0.05
CA ARG A 40 -8.53 7.68 0.40
C ARG A 40 -7.78 8.57 1.37
N LEU A 41 -8.09 9.86 1.34
CA LEU A 41 -7.67 10.80 2.38
C LEU A 41 -8.59 10.67 3.59
N LEU A 42 -8.00 10.50 4.78
CA LEU A 42 -8.72 10.59 6.05
C LEU A 42 -8.60 12.00 6.66
N SER A 43 -7.48 12.67 6.39
CA SER A 43 -7.19 14.06 6.74
C SER A 43 -6.11 14.60 5.78
N PRO A 44 -5.75 15.90 5.82
CA PRO A 44 -4.69 16.46 4.97
C PRO A 44 -3.32 15.75 5.07
N ASN A 45 -3.05 15.07 6.17
CA ASN A 45 -1.79 14.39 6.46
C ASN A 45 -1.93 12.87 6.65
N VAL A 46 -3.10 12.29 6.37
CA VAL A 46 -3.35 10.85 6.55
C VAL A 46 -4.02 10.24 5.33
N ILE A 47 -3.37 9.23 4.75
CA ILE A 47 -3.90 8.40 3.66
C ILE A 47 -4.12 6.98 4.18
N GLU A 48 -5.23 6.37 3.76
CA GLU A 48 -5.49 4.94 3.92
C GLU A 48 -5.45 4.26 2.56
N GLY A 49 -4.78 3.10 2.49
CA GLY A 49 -4.72 2.22 1.34
C GLY A 49 -5.31 0.84 1.66
N THR A 50 -5.91 0.19 0.68
CA THR A 50 -6.39 -1.19 0.77
C THR A 50 -6.14 -1.90 -0.55
N ALA A 51 -5.52 -3.08 -0.50
CA ALA A 51 -5.40 -3.97 -1.65
C ALA A 51 -6.28 -5.21 -1.47
N LYS A 52 -6.87 -5.68 -2.57
CA LYS A 52 -7.77 -6.84 -2.58
C LYS A 52 -7.36 -7.87 -3.63
N LYS A 53 -7.57 -9.13 -3.30
CA LYS A 53 -7.50 -10.29 -4.20
C LYS A 53 -8.80 -11.06 -4.13
N ASP A 54 -9.42 -11.36 -5.27
CA ASP A 54 -10.72 -12.05 -5.33
C ASP A 54 -11.79 -11.40 -4.44
N GLY A 55 -11.79 -10.07 -4.38
CA GLY A 55 -12.70 -9.27 -3.55
C GLY A 55 -12.38 -9.28 -2.04
N LYS A 56 -11.38 -10.04 -1.59
CA LYS A 56 -10.95 -10.11 -0.18
C LYS A 56 -9.80 -9.15 0.09
N ILE A 57 -9.84 -8.49 1.24
CA ILE A 57 -8.75 -7.62 1.69
C ILE A 57 -7.54 -8.48 2.07
N ILE A 58 -6.42 -8.25 1.38
CA ILE A 58 -5.15 -8.92 1.67
C ILE A 58 -4.15 -8.00 2.37
N PHE A 59 -4.36 -6.69 2.24
CA PHE A 59 -3.44 -5.68 2.72
C PHE A 59 -4.20 -4.39 3.04
N LYS A 60 -3.82 -3.75 4.14
CA LYS A 60 -4.22 -2.37 4.45
C LYS A 60 -3.01 -1.59 4.90
N GLU A 61 -3.01 -0.31 4.60
CA GLU A 61 -2.01 0.61 5.09
C GLU A 61 -2.62 1.91 5.57
N THR A 62 -1.96 2.54 6.54
CA THR A 62 -2.25 3.91 6.95
C THR A 62 -0.94 4.67 7.02
N ALA A 63 -0.80 5.66 6.14
CA ALA A 63 0.36 6.54 6.06
C ALA A 63 0.03 7.87 6.75
N VAL A 64 0.88 8.27 7.69
CA VAL A 64 0.77 9.54 8.42
C VAL A 64 2.01 10.37 8.13
N LEU A 65 1.82 11.53 7.50
CA LEU A 65 2.87 12.53 7.28
C LEU A 65 3.08 13.33 8.57
N SER A 66 4.33 13.53 8.96
CA SER A 66 4.68 14.38 10.10
C SER A 66 4.38 15.85 9.81
N ASP A 67 4.16 16.65 10.86
CA ASP A 67 3.83 18.08 10.71
C ASP A 67 4.96 18.88 10.02
N SER A 68 6.21 18.43 10.14
CA SER A 68 7.34 19.03 9.45
C SER A 68 7.40 18.64 7.96
N GLY A 69 6.69 17.61 7.53
CA GLY A 69 6.75 17.07 6.18
C GLY A 69 8.03 16.28 5.87
N GLU A 70 8.86 16.02 6.88
CA GLU A 70 10.17 15.37 6.72
C GLU A 70 10.12 13.85 6.82
N SER A 71 9.01 13.29 7.30
CA SER A 71 8.87 11.86 7.49
C SER A 71 7.44 11.36 7.33
N ILE A 72 7.33 10.09 6.92
CA ILE A 72 6.07 9.35 6.85
C ILE A 72 6.20 8.11 7.73
N LYS A 73 5.24 7.91 8.62
CA LYS A 73 5.04 6.64 9.32
C LYS A 73 3.92 5.87 8.64
N VAL A 74 4.20 4.66 8.18
CA VAL A 74 3.20 3.76 7.58
C VAL A 74 2.97 2.59 8.53
N THR A 75 1.70 2.32 8.85
CA THR A 75 1.29 1.10 9.55
C THR A 75 0.65 0.16 8.56
N PHE A 76 1.20 -1.04 8.43
CA PHE A 76 0.74 -2.06 7.52
C PHE A 76 0.01 -3.16 8.28
N PHE A 77 -1.11 -3.61 7.73
CA PHE A 77 -1.79 -4.82 8.12
C PHE A 77 -1.75 -5.81 6.96
N SER A 78 -1.16 -6.97 7.20
CA SER A 78 -1.11 -8.07 6.25
C SER A 78 -1.50 -9.37 6.94
N PHE A 79 -1.56 -10.45 6.17
CA PHE A 79 -1.74 -11.80 6.69
C PHE A 79 -0.50 -12.61 6.32
N ASP A 80 -0.01 -13.44 7.24
CA ASP A 80 1.01 -14.43 6.90
C ASP A 80 0.43 -15.61 6.11
N LYS A 81 1.28 -16.54 5.70
CA LYS A 81 0.90 -17.74 4.94
C LYS A 81 -0.13 -18.63 5.65
N ASP A 82 -0.25 -18.52 6.97
CA ASP A 82 -1.17 -19.31 7.80
C ASP A 82 -2.46 -18.51 8.10
N GLY A 83 -2.58 -17.29 7.58
CA GLY A 83 -3.73 -16.41 7.75
C GLY A 83 -3.73 -15.62 9.06
N ASN A 84 -2.63 -15.63 9.83
CA ASN A 84 -2.55 -14.80 11.02
C ASN A 84 -2.31 -13.35 10.63
N LYS A 85 -2.98 -12.44 11.32
CA LYS A 85 -2.81 -11.01 11.11
C LYS A 85 -1.43 -10.58 11.59
N GLN A 86 -0.70 -9.90 10.71
CA GLN A 86 0.59 -9.28 11.01
C GLN A 86 0.45 -7.77 10.97
N THR A 87 1.20 -7.09 11.84
CA THR A 87 1.31 -5.62 11.82
C THR A 87 2.77 -5.24 11.70
N SER A 88 3.08 -4.40 10.71
CA SER A 88 4.42 -3.89 10.47
C SER A 88 4.39 -2.37 10.44
N ILE A 89 5.50 -1.73 10.81
CA ILE A 89 5.65 -0.28 10.76
C ILE A 89 6.82 0.05 9.83
N GLY A 90 6.56 0.89 8.83
CA GLY A 90 7.58 1.56 8.03
C GLY A 90 7.79 2.99 8.50
N LEU A 91 9.05 3.41 8.61
CA LEU A 91 9.43 4.79 8.85
C LEU A 91 10.27 5.23 7.66
N PHE A 92 9.80 6.25 6.97
CA PHE A 92 10.44 6.79 5.78
C PHE A 92 10.78 8.25 6.04
N GLU A 93 12.01 8.62 5.69
CA GLU A 93 12.46 10.01 5.69
C GLU A 93 12.43 10.54 4.26
N ARG A 94 12.19 11.84 4.13
CA ARG A 94 12.29 12.52 2.86
C ARG A 94 13.74 12.46 2.37
N VAL A 95 13.92 12.07 1.11
CA VAL A 95 15.22 12.12 0.42
C VAL A 95 15.13 13.15 -0.70
N GLU A 96 16.20 13.91 -0.91
CA GLU A 96 16.34 14.90 -1.99
C GLU A 96 16.81 14.26 -3.31
#